data_AF-A0A7R9QCD1-F1
#
_entry.id   AF-A0A7R9QCD1-F1
#
_cell.length_a   1.000
_cell.length_b   1.000
_cell.length_c   1.000
_cell.angle_alpha   90.00
_cell.angle_beta   90.00
_cell.angle_gamma   90.00
#
_symmetry.space_group_name_H-M   'P 1'
#
loop_
_entity.id
_entity.type
_entity.pdbx_description
1 polymer ?
#
loop_
_entity_poly.entity_id
_entity_poly.type
_entity_poly.pdbx_seq_one_letter_code
_entity_poly.pdbx_strand_id
1 'polypeptide(L)' 'MYRNYALRRVKDSFRQHKGITDGNTIETLMADGHRNLEIIRRQTVINRLYKSDRLVVEDVATARRT' A
#
# COMPACT_ATOMS: atom_id res chain seq x y z
N MET A 1 6.30 3.80 9.00
CA MET A 1 5.62 2.54 9.41
C MET A 1 4.57 1.93 8.45
N TYR A 2 3.63 2.64 7.82
CA TYR A 2 2.55 1.99 7.01
C TYR A 2 2.91 1.64 5.55
N ARG A 3 3.97 2.25 5.00
CA ARG A 3 4.31 2.17 3.56
C ARG A 3 4.62 0.76 3.05
N ASN A 4 5.43 0.01 3.79
CA ASN A 4 5.86 -1.33 3.36
C ASN A 4 4.70 -2.35 3.42
N TYR A 5 3.84 -2.24 4.43
CA TYR A 5 2.64 -3.06 4.53
C TYR A 5 1.68 -2.79 3.38
N ALA A 6 1.37 -1.52 3.11
CA ALA A 6 0.46 -1.14 2.02
C ALA A 6 0.97 -1.65 0.66
N LEU A 7 2.27 -1.49 0.38
CA LEU A 7 2.87 -1.99 -0.85
C LEU A 7 2.78 -3.52 -0.98
N ARG A 8 3.08 -4.25 0.10
CA ARG A 8 2.97 -5.72 0.12
C ARG A 8 1.52 -6.16 -0.10
N ARG A 9 0.58 -5.59 0.67
CA ARG A 9 -0.84 -5.95 0.61
C ARG A 9 -1.44 -5.72 -0.77
N VAL A 10 -1.10 -4.61 -1.43
CA VAL A 10 -1.53 -4.34 -2.80
C VAL A 10 -0.97 -5.41 -3.75
N LYS A 11 0.34 -5.67 -3.72
CA LYS A 11 0.96 -6.68 -4.60
C LYS A 11 0.37 -8.08 -4.40
N ASP A 12 0.15 -8.48 -3.15
CA ASP A 12 -0.40 -9.79 -2.83
C ASP A 12 -1.85 -9.91 -3.30
N SER A 13 -2.65 -8.86 -3.13
CA SER A 13 -4.03 -8.80 -3.62
C SER A 13 -4.10 -8.94 -5.14
N PHE A 14 -3.28 -8.20 -5.90
CA PHE A 14 -3.24 -8.34 -7.37
C PHE A 14 -2.79 -9.73 -7.82
N ARG A 15 -1.81 -10.34 -7.13
CA ARG A 15 -1.37 -11.71 -7.44
C ARG A 15 -2.44 -12.75 -7.16
N GLN A 16 -3.14 -12.61 -6.03
CA GLN A 16 -4.21 -13.53 -5.63
C GLN A 16 -5.34 -13.58 -6.66
N HIS A 17 -5.68 -12.45 -7.29
CA HIS A 17 -6.80 -12.34 -8.23
C HIS A 17 -6.38 -12.43 -9.71
N LYS A 18 -5.11 -12.75 -10.00
CA LYS A 18 -4.57 -12.77 -11.38
C LYS A 18 -5.33 -13.69 -12.34
N GLY A 19 -5.90 -14.79 -11.84
CA GLY A 19 -6.57 -15.81 -12.66
C GLY A 19 -8.06 -15.56 -12.91
N ILE A 20 -8.62 -14.46 -12.42
CA ILE A 20 -10.05 -14.16 -12.59
C ILE A 20 -10.30 -13.69 -14.01
N THR A 21 -11.30 -14.29 -14.66
CA THR A 21 -11.72 -13.99 -16.02
C THR A 21 -13.14 -13.44 -16.11
N ASP A 22 -13.92 -13.53 -15.03
CA ASP A 22 -15.26 -12.96 -14.96
C ASP A 22 -15.21 -11.42 -14.91
N GLY A 23 -15.80 -10.77 -15.90
CA GLY A 23 -15.75 -9.32 -16.07
C GLY A 23 -16.36 -8.54 -14.91
N ASN A 24 -17.50 -9.00 -14.38
CA ASN A 24 -18.17 -8.33 -13.26
C ASN A 24 -17.34 -8.38 -11.98
N THR A 25 -16.71 -9.53 -11.72
CA THR A 25 -15.79 -9.69 -10.57
C THR A 25 -14.56 -8.81 -10.73
N ILE A 26 -14.00 -8.69 -11.94
CA ILE A 26 -12.86 -7.80 -12.21
C ILE A 26 -13.25 -6.34 -11.94
N GLU A 27 -14.38 -5.87 -12.45
CA GLU A 27 -14.84 -4.50 -12.23
C GLU A 27 -15.03 -4.19 -10.75
N THR A 28 -15.60 -5.13 -9.99
CA THR A 28 -15.77 -5.01 -8.54
C THR A 28 -14.43 -4.87 -7.82
N LEU A 29 -13.47 -5.75 -8.14
CA LEU A 29 -12.12 -5.72 -7.56
C LEU A 29 -11.34 -4.46 -7.93
N MET A 30 -11.54 -3.94 -9.15
CA MET A 30 -10.94 -2.69 -9.60
C MET A 30 -11.53 -1.50 -8.85
N ALA A 31 -12.84 -1.44 -8.64
CA ALA A 31 -13.49 -0.41 -7.84
C ALA A 31 -12.96 -0.42 -6.39
N ASP A 32 -12.78 -1.59 -5.80
CA ASP A 32 -12.16 -1.74 -4.48
C ASP A 32 -10.69 -1.30 -4.48
N GLY A 33 -9.94 -1.60 -5.54
CA GLY A 33 -8.58 -1.10 -5.76
C GLY A 33 -8.51 0.42 -5.76
N HIS A 34 -9.43 1.09 -6.46
CA HIS A 34 -9.52 2.55 -6.48
C HIS A 34 -9.86 3.13 -5.11
N ARG A 35 -10.82 2.53 -4.39
CA ARG A 35 -11.17 2.97 -3.03
C ARG A 35 -9.96 2.84 -2.07
N ASN A 36 -9.23 1.74 -2.15
CA ASN A 36 -8.01 1.53 -1.37
C ASN A 36 -6.90 2.54 -1.71
N LEU A 37 -6.76 2.90 -3.00
CA LEU A 37 -5.81 3.92 -3.43
C LEU A 37 -6.12 5.30 -2.81
N GLU A 38 -7.39 5.69 -2.76
CA GLU A 38 -7.78 6.95 -2.10
C GLU A 38 -7.43 6.96 -0.61
N ILE A 39 -7.67 5.85 0.09
CA ILE A 39 -7.32 5.71 1.51
C ILE A 39 -5.82 5.88 1.71
N ILE A 40 -5.00 5.20 0.90
CA ILE A 40 -3.52 5.32 0.98
C ILE A 40 -3.07 6.76 0.71
N ARG A 41 -3.69 7.46 -0.24
CA ARG A 41 -3.40 8.88 -0.52
C ARG A 41 -3.71 9.76 0.69
N ARG A 42 -4.91 9.64 1.28
CA ARG A 42 -5.30 10.39 2.49
C ARG A 42 -4.35 10.10 3.66
N GLN A 43 -4.02 8.83 3.87
CA GLN A 43 -3.09 8.42 4.92
C GLN A 43 -1.68 9.00 4.72
N THR A 44 -1.25 9.15 3.47
CA THR A 44 0.04 9.78 3.13
C THR A 44 0.04 11.26 3.49
N VAL A 45 -1.05 11.98 3.24
CA VAL A 45 -1.19 13.39 3.62
C VAL A 45 -1.18 13.53 5.14
N ILE A 46 -1.97 12.73 5.85
CA ILE A 46 -2.01 12.72 7.32
C ILE A 46 -0.60 12.45 7.90
N ASN A 47 0.12 11.47 7.35
CA ASN A 47 1.48 11.16 7.81
C ASN A 47 2.45 12.32 7.60
N ARG A 48 2.29 13.11 6.52
CA ARG A 48 3.09 14.31 6.29
C ARG A 48 2.76 15.44 7.27
N LEU A 49 1.47 15.62 7.60
CA LEU A 49 1.02 16.65 8.54
C LEU A 49 1.46 16.35 9.97
N TYR A 50 1.38 15.07 10.38
CA TYR A 50 1.73 14.61 11.72
C TYR A 50 3.00 13.76 11.69
N LYS A 51 4.06 14.30 11.08
CA LYS A 51 5.32 13.58 10.94
C LYS A 51 5.97 13.39 12.32
N SER A 52 6.01 12.15 12.78
CA SER A 52 6.78 11.75 13.97
C SER A 52 8.22 11.40 13.58
N ASP A 53 9.10 11.32 14.59
CA ASP A 53 10.47 10.88 14.39
C ASP A 53 10.54 9.49 13.74
N ARG A 54 11.58 9.28 12.93
CA ARG A 54 11.79 8.00 12.24
C ARG A 54 12.02 6.91 13.27
N LEU A 55 11.48 5.73 12.99
CA LEU A 55 11.72 4.58 13.85
C LEU A 55 13.18 4.13 13.67
N VAL A 56 13.86 3.72 14.76
CA VAL A 56 15.26 3.22 14.72
C VAL A 56 15.47 2.13 13.65
N VAL A 57 14.46 1.29 13.42
CA VAL A 57 14.48 0.23 12.40
C VAL A 57 14.52 0.77 10.96
N GLU A 58 13.99 1.97 10.71
CA GLU A 58 14.02 2.61 9.39
C GLU A 58 15.43 3.15 9.05
N ASP A 59 16.23 3.53 10.05
CA ASP A 59 17.62 3.99 9.86
C ASP A 59 18.57 2.82 9.55
N VAL A 60 18.44 1.70 10.27
CA VAL A 60 19.23 0.48 10.00
C VAL A 60 18.97 -0.07 8.60
N ALA A 61 17.72 -0.02 8.14
CA ALA A 61 17.36 -0.43 6.77
C ALA A 61 17.90 0.52 5.69
N THR A 62 18.12 1.80 6.02
CA THR A 62 18.73 2.78 5.11
C THR A 62 20.25 2.58 5.04
N ALA A 63 20.91 2.35 6.18
CA ALA A 63 22.36 2.12 6.26
C ALA A 63 22.81 0.83 5.55
N ARG A 64 21.98 -0.21 5.50
CA ARG A 64 22.27 -1.45 4.74
C ARG A 64 22.18 -1.30 3.21
N ARG A 65 21.69 -0.16 2.71
CA ARG A 65 21.50 0.10 1.27
C ARG A 65 22.57 1.01 0.66
N THR A 66 23.48 1.52 1.49
CA THR A 66 24.67 2.30 1.11
C THR A 66 25.90 1.48 1.37
#